data_AF-A0A9N9WI70-F1
#
_entry.id   AF-A0A9N9WI70-F1
#
_cell.length_a   1.000
_cell.length_b   1.000
_cell.length_c   1.000
_cell.angle_alpha   90.00
_cell.angle_beta   90.00
_cell.angle_gamma   90.00
#
_symmetry.space_group_name_H-M   'P 1'
#
loop_
_entity.id
_entity.type
_entity.pdbx_description
1 polymer ?
#
loop_
_entity_poly.entity_id
_entity_poly.type
_entity_poly.pdbx_seq_one_letter_code
_entity_poly.pdbx_strand_id
1 'polypeptide(L)'
;MTVGRLYAVTRLKKARVACLNTRAVNVSGSLDCICFDKTGTLTEDGLDMWGVVSVSAATIPPTLGRPHRDPRTINDLHDLKIAMATCHSLTFLDGQLAGDPLDLKVKVQVIH
;
A
#
# COMPACT_ATOMS: atom_id res chain seq x y z
N MET A 1 -43.46 2.95 3.74
CA MET A 1 -42.09 2.45 4.04
C MET A 1 -41.17 2.42 2.80
N THR A 2 -41.70 2.13 1.59
CA THR A 2 -40.92 1.99 0.34
C THR A 2 -40.25 3.27 -0.17
N VAL A 3 -40.94 4.42 -0.10
CA VAL A 3 -40.43 5.71 -0.59
C VAL A 3 -39.17 6.15 0.18
N GLY A 4 -39.16 6.02 1.50
CA GLY A 4 -37.98 6.36 2.33
C GLY A 4 -36.75 5.51 2.01
N ARG A 5 -36.94 4.21 1.71
CA ARG A 5 -35.85 3.31 1.29
C ARG A 5 -35.28 3.72 -0.07
N LEU A 6 -36.12 4.12 -1.02
CA LEU A 6 -35.68 4.60 -2.34
C LEU A 6 -34.85 5.88 -2.24
N TYR A 7 -35.28 6.84 -1.42
CA TYR A 7 -34.48 8.04 -1.14
C TYR A 7 -33.13 7.71 -0.49
N ALA A 8 -33.10 6.78 0.47
CA ALA A 8 -31.87 6.35 1.12
C ALA A 8 -30.90 5.67 0.14
N VAL A 9 -31.37 4.76 -0.70
CA VAL A 9 -30.55 4.11 -1.76
C VAL A 9 -30.00 5.14 -2.74
N THR A 10 -30.82 6.12 -3.13
CA THR A 10 -30.40 7.19 -4.05
C THR A 10 -29.28 8.03 -3.42
N ARG A 11 -29.37 8.33 -2.12
CA ARG A 11 -28.32 9.04 -1.37
C ARG A 11 -27.05 8.20 -1.24
N LEU A 12 -27.16 6.91 -0.94
CA LEU A 12 -26.02 5.98 -0.87
C LEU A 12 -25.29 5.88 -2.23
N LYS A 13 -26.03 5.81 -3.34
CA LYS A 13 -25.45 5.79 -4.68
C LYS A 13 -24.64 7.07 -4.98
N LYS A 14 -25.13 8.24 -4.56
CA LYS A 14 -24.38 9.50 -4.67
C LYS A 14 -23.08 9.48 -3.84
N ALA A 15 -23.06 8.73 -2.73
CA ALA A 15 -21.88 8.48 -1.91
C ALA A 15 -21.01 7.30 -2.41
N ARG A 16 -21.22 6.82 -3.65
CA ARG A 16 -20.52 5.67 -4.25
C ARG A 16 -20.74 4.33 -3.52
N VAL A 17 -21.82 4.22 -2.74
CA VAL A 17 -22.24 2.97 -2.10
C VAL A 17 -23.41 2.38 -2.89
N ALA A 18 -23.15 1.31 -3.63
CA ALA A 18 -24.18 0.59 -4.39
C ALA A 18 -24.93 -0.39 -3.48
N CYS A 19 -26.27 -0.30 -3.46
CA CYS A 19 -27.12 -1.22 -2.70
C CYS A 19 -27.83 -2.19 -3.65
N LEU A 20 -27.43 -3.46 -3.63
CA LEU A 20 -28.04 -4.50 -4.46
C LEU A 20 -29.33 -5.08 -3.85
N ASN A 21 -29.47 -5.01 -2.52
CA ASN A 21 -30.63 -5.49 -1.78
C ASN A 21 -31.19 -4.38 -0.89
N THR A 22 -32.30 -3.76 -1.30
CA THR A 22 -32.89 -2.61 -0.60
C THR A 22 -33.40 -2.93 0.82
N ARG A 23 -33.56 -4.21 1.18
CA ARG A 23 -33.86 -4.62 2.57
C ARG A 23 -32.67 -4.37 3.51
N ALA A 24 -31.44 -4.45 3.01
CA ALA A 24 -30.23 -4.28 3.81
C ALA A 24 -30.10 -2.87 4.41
N VAL A 25 -30.67 -1.85 3.77
CA VAL A 25 -30.65 -0.44 4.23
C VAL A 25 -31.27 -0.27 5.63
N ASN A 26 -32.31 -1.04 5.94
CA ASN A 26 -32.95 -0.96 7.26
C ASN A 26 -32.15 -1.73 8.31
N VAL A 27 -31.62 -2.90 7.93
CA VAL A 27 -30.86 -3.77 8.84
C VAL A 27 -29.55 -3.12 9.25
N SER A 28 -28.89 -2.38 8.34
CA SER A 28 -27.62 -1.71 8.62
C SER A 28 -27.69 -0.66 9.72
N GLY A 29 -28.88 -0.14 10.04
CA GLY A 29 -29.08 0.84 11.13
C GLY A 29 -29.20 0.20 12.52
N SER A 30 -29.20 -1.11 12.62
CA SER A 30 -29.43 -1.87 13.86
C SER A 30 -28.31 -2.89 14.13
N LEU A 31 -27.13 -2.68 13.55
CA LEU A 31 -25.97 -3.54 13.76
C LEU A 31 -25.19 -3.07 14.99
N ASP A 32 -24.87 -4.00 15.89
CA ASP A 32 -24.05 -3.73 17.09
C ASP A 32 -22.60 -4.26 16.97
N CYS A 33 -22.30 -4.99 15.89
CA CYS A 33 -20.98 -5.54 15.62
C CYS A 33 -20.67 -5.47 14.11
N ILE A 34 -19.42 -5.14 13.77
CA ILE A 34 -18.92 -5.10 12.39
C ILE A 34 -17.64 -5.94 12.34
N CYS A 35 -17.67 -7.01 11.53
CA CYS A 35 -16.50 -7.82 11.25
C CYS A 35 -15.81 -7.27 10.01
N PHE A 36 -14.51 -6.99 10.11
CA PHE A 36 -13.69 -6.58 8.99
C PHE A 36 -12.82 -7.75 8.53
N ASP A 37 -12.80 -8.00 7.22
CA ASP A 37 -11.73 -8.79 6.62
C ASP A 37 -10.46 -7.91 6.55
N LYS A 38 -9.28 -8.55 6.53
CA LYS A 38 -8.02 -7.82 6.50
C LYS A 38 -7.64 -7.41 5.07
N THR A 39 -7.37 -8.41 4.23
CA THR A 39 -6.76 -8.23 2.91
C THR A 39 -7.82 -7.77 1.91
N GLY A 40 -7.53 -6.71 1.15
CA GLY A 40 -8.50 -6.09 0.24
C GLY A 40 -9.62 -5.29 0.93
N THR A 41 -9.61 -5.16 2.26
CA THR A 41 -10.59 -4.36 3.03
C THR A 41 -9.91 -3.37 3.97
N LEU A 42 -9.15 -3.84 4.96
CA LEU A 42 -8.38 -2.96 5.87
C LEU A 42 -7.01 -2.61 5.30
N THR A 43 -6.42 -3.54 4.54
CA THR A 43 -5.15 -3.34 3.84
C THR A 43 -5.37 -3.47 2.34
N GLU A 44 -4.60 -2.72 1.58
CA GLU A 44 -4.49 -2.93 0.14
C GLU A 44 -3.86 -4.30 -0.15
N ASP A 45 -4.10 -4.80 -1.36
CA ASP A 45 -3.46 -6.03 -1.83
C ASP A 45 -2.01 -5.76 -2.22
N GLY A 46 -1.13 -6.69 -1.84
CA GLY A 46 0.31 -6.62 -2.11
C GLY A 46 1.13 -6.03 -0.96
N LEU A 47 2.42 -5.90 -1.20
CA LEU A 47 3.40 -5.36 -0.26
C LEU A 47 3.83 -3.98 -0.72
N ASP A 48 4.09 -3.07 0.21
CA ASP A 48 4.71 -1.79 -0.09
C ASP A 48 5.96 -1.58 0.75
N MET A 49 6.91 -0.84 0.21
CA MET A 49 8.16 -0.56 0.89
C MET A 49 7.96 0.62 1.84
N TRP A 50 8.10 0.37 3.15
CA TRP A 50 7.94 1.40 4.18
C TRP A 50 9.18 2.27 4.36
N GLY A 51 10.36 1.73 4.05
CA GLY A 51 11.65 2.42 4.20
C GLY A 51 12.82 1.44 4.23
N VAL A 52 14.01 1.96 4.53
CA VAL A 52 15.25 1.19 4.65
C VAL A 52 15.90 1.38 6.02
N VAL A 53 16.67 0.40 6.43
CA VAL A 53 17.51 0.46 7.63
C VAL A 53 18.93 0.09 7.21
N SER A 54 19.86 1.03 7.28
CA SER A 54 21.27 0.76 6.99
C SER A 54 21.95 0.09 8.18
N VAL A 55 22.99 -0.69 7.90
CA VAL A 55 23.87 -1.25 8.93
C VAL A 55 24.96 -0.23 9.24
N SER A 56 25.18 0.05 10.52
CA SER A 56 26.30 0.84 11.00
C SER A 56 27.48 -0.08 11.35
N ALA A 57 28.57 0.06 10.61
CA ALA A 57 29.83 -0.64 10.88
C ALA A 57 30.68 0.05 11.98
N ALA A 58 30.18 1.14 12.58
CA ALA A 58 30.90 1.87 13.63
C ALA A 58 30.97 1.13 14.98
N THR A 59 30.18 0.05 15.14
CA THR A 59 30.16 -0.79 16.34
C THR A 59 30.55 -2.23 15.99
N ILE A 60 31.14 -2.94 16.95
CA ILE A 60 31.39 -4.39 16.86
C ILE A 60 30.60 -5.06 17.99
N PRO A 61 29.56 -5.87 17.70
CA PRO A 61 29.06 -6.23 16.37
C PRO A 61 28.38 -5.05 15.64
N PRO A 62 28.23 -5.14 14.30
CA PRO A 62 27.48 -4.16 13.52
C PRO A 62 26.06 -4.04 14.05
N THR A 63 25.55 -2.81 14.09
CA THR A 63 24.21 -2.52 14.60
C THR A 63 23.32 -1.95 13.51
N LEU A 64 22.01 -2.14 13.65
CA LEU A 64 21.04 -1.50 12.78
C LEU A 64 20.98 0.00 13.07
N GLY A 65 21.03 0.80 12.02
CA GLY A 65 20.83 2.23 12.08
C GLY A 65 19.37 2.60 12.33
N ARG A 66 19.07 3.90 12.22
CA ARG A 66 17.69 4.37 12.28
C ARG A 66 16.97 4.05 10.98
N PRO A 67 15.66 3.73 11.03
CA PRO A 67 14.87 3.60 9.83
C PRO A 67 14.76 4.93 9.07
N HIS A 68 15.00 4.87 7.77
CA HIS A 68 14.77 5.95 6.81
C HIS A 68 13.53 5.62 5.98
N ARG A 69 12.45 6.38 6.18
CA ARG A 69 11.21 6.20 5.42
C ARG A 69 11.36 6.60 3.96
N ASP A 70 12.26 7.52 3.68
CA ASP A 70 12.52 8.01 2.34
C ASP A 70 13.96 7.66 1.92
N PRO A 71 14.15 6.56 1.16
CA PRO A 71 15.46 6.12 0.68
C PRO A 71 16.17 7.16 -0.21
N ARG A 72 15.44 8.13 -0.75
CA ARG A 72 16.00 9.18 -1.63
C ARG A 72 16.87 10.17 -0.88
N THR A 73 16.59 10.34 0.42
CA THR A 73 17.38 11.20 1.32
C THR A 73 18.76 10.63 1.63
N ILE A 74 18.98 9.35 1.33
CA ILE A 74 20.27 8.70 1.50
C ILE A 74 21.16 9.08 0.32
N ASN A 75 22.43 9.36 0.63
CA ASN A 75 23.48 9.64 -0.35
C ASN A 75 23.46 8.59 -1.49
N ASP A 76 23.51 9.04 -2.74
CA ASP A 76 23.56 8.18 -3.93
C ASP A 76 24.74 7.21 -3.92
N LEU A 77 25.83 7.60 -3.27
CA LEU A 77 27.03 6.78 -3.12
C LEU A 77 26.99 5.84 -1.90
N HIS A 78 25.87 5.80 -1.16
CA HIS A 78 25.73 4.90 -0.03
C HIS A 78 25.53 3.45 -0.51
N ASP A 79 26.29 2.51 0.05
CA ASP A 79 26.31 1.09 -0.37
C ASP A 79 24.92 0.47 -0.47
N LEU A 80 24.05 0.74 0.50
CA LEU A 80 22.65 0.28 0.48
C LEU A 80 21.87 0.75 -0.76
N LYS A 81 22.02 2.02 -1.15
CA LYS A 81 21.32 2.60 -2.30
C LYS A 81 21.88 2.05 -3.61
N ILE A 82 23.20 1.89 -3.69
CA ILE A 82 23.87 1.23 -4.82
C ILE A 82 23.38 -0.22 -4.94
N ALA A 83 23.38 -0.99 -3.85
CA ALA A 83 22.95 -2.39 -3.85
C ALA A 83 21.49 -2.53 -4.31
N MET A 84 20.57 -1.68 -3.83
CA MET A 84 19.19 -1.68 -4.29
C MET A 84 19.05 -1.29 -5.77
N ALA A 85 19.94 -0.43 -6.26
CA ALA A 85 19.94 -0.01 -7.66
C ALA A 85 20.51 -1.07 -8.61
N THR A 86 21.42 -1.94 -8.16
CA THR A 86 22.10 -2.94 -9.01
C THR A 86 21.59 -4.37 -8.83
N CYS A 87 21.05 -4.72 -7.66
CA CYS A 87 20.67 -6.08 -7.31
C CYS A 87 19.15 -6.29 -7.46
N HIS A 88 18.65 -6.18 -8.69
CA HIS A 88 17.24 -6.46 -9.03
C HIS A 88 17.14 -7.16 -10.38
N SER A 89 16.02 -7.83 -10.65
CA SER A 89 15.81 -8.55 -11.93
C SER A 89 14.93 -7.78 -12.93
N LEU A 90 14.66 -6.49 -12.67
CA LEU A 90 13.84 -5.65 -13.54
C LEU A 90 14.47 -5.45 -14.92
N THR A 91 13.62 -5.48 -15.94
CA THR A 91 13.97 -5.26 -17.34
C THR A 91 13.16 -4.12 -17.92
N PHE A 92 13.71 -3.38 -18.89
CA PHE A 92 12.99 -2.32 -19.59
C PHE A 92 12.47 -2.86 -20.94
N LEU A 93 11.15 -2.91 -21.10
CA LEU A 93 10.46 -3.43 -22.29
C LEU A 93 9.43 -2.40 -22.75
N ASP A 94 9.43 -2.05 -24.04
CA ASP A 94 8.47 -1.14 -24.67
C ASP A 94 8.26 0.20 -23.92
N GLY A 95 9.34 0.75 -23.36
CA GLY A 95 9.27 2.02 -22.63
C GLY A 95 8.81 1.90 -21.17
N GLN A 96 8.63 0.67 -20.65
CA GLN A 96 8.18 0.42 -19.28
C GLN A 96 9.11 -0.56 -18.55
N LEU A 97 9.22 -0.39 -17.22
CA LEU A 97 9.87 -1.35 -16.35
C LEU A 97 8.95 -2.56 -16.13
N ALA A 98 9.49 -3.76 -16.29
CA ALA A 98 8.82 -5.03 -16.10
C ALA A 98 9.66 -5.94 -15.19
N GLY A 99 8.99 -6.72 -14.33
CA GLY A 99 9.62 -7.66 -13.41
C GLY A 99 8.74 -7.94 -12.20
N ASP A 100 9.36 -8.39 -11.10
CA ASP A 100 8.65 -8.66 -9.86
C ASP A 100 7.99 -7.37 -9.31
N PRO A 101 6.72 -7.40 -8.88
CA PRO A 101 6.03 -6.22 -8.35
C PRO A 101 6.73 -5.57 -7.15
N LEU A 102 7.43 -6.34 -6.31
CA LEU A 102 8.16 -5.80 -5.17
C LEU A 102 9.43 -5.08 -5.62
N ASP A 103 10.19 -5.66 -6.56
CA ASP A 103 11.36 -5.01 -7.15
C ASP A 103 10.97 -3.69 -7.81
N LEU A 104 9.83 -3.64 -8.51
CA LEU A 104 9.30 -2.40 -9.11
C LEU A 104 9.08 -1.32 -8.04
N LYS A 105 8.45 -1.68 -6.91
CA LYS A 105 8.22 -0.74 -5.81
C LYS A 105 9.52 -0.24 -5.19
N VAL A 106 10.48 -1.13 -4.96
CA VAL A 106 11.81 -0.79 -4.42
C VAL A 106 12.54 0.16 -5.38
N LYS A 107 12.57 -0.15 -6.68
CA LYS A 107 13.30 0.64 -7.68
C LYS A 107 12.71 2.05 -7.84
N VAL A 108 11.37 2.16 -7.87
CA VAL A 108 10.69 3.45 -7.96
C VAL A 108 11.03 4.34 -6.76
N GLN A 109 11.03 3.80 -5.54
CA GLN A 109 11.34 4.57 -4.32
C GLN A 109 12.82 4.97 -4.19
N VAL A 110 13.73 4.36 -4.97
CA VAL A 110 15.16 4.71 -4.98
C VAL A 110 15.46 5.80 -6.02
N ILE A 111 14.73 5.83 -7.14
CA ILE A 111 15.04 6.69 -8.31
C ILE A 111 14.18 7.95 -8.38
N HIS A 112 12.96 7.95 -7.82
CA HIS A 112 11.98 9.05 -7.94
C HIS A 112 11.55 9.67 -6.62
#